data_AF-P82635-F1
#
_entry.id   AF-P82635-F1
#
_cell.length_a   1.000
_cell.length_b   1.000
_cell.length_c   1.000
_cell.angle_alpha   90.00
_cell.angle_beta   90.00
_cell.angle_gamma   90.00
#
_symmetry.space_group_name_H-M   'P 1'
#
loop_
_entity.id
_entity.type
_entity.pdbx_description
1 polymer ?
#
loop_
_entity_poly.entity_id
_entity_poly.type
_entity_poly.pdbx_seq_one_letter_code
_entity_poly.pdbx_strand_id
1 'polypeptide(L)'
;MRSITWFIVFCVFMFIALNHVKGQVKPTGCQGGQRYRGKCGTNGTKTCVKDMMLPKLFKTKRCDCQDMLGTFKGWHFCTCYSGRPGC
;
A
#
# COMPACT_ATOMS: atom_id res chain seq x y z
N MET A 1 -18.73 -15.90 38.72
CA MET A 1 -18.27 -16.56 37.48
C MET A 1 -19.04 -16.14 36.23
N ARG A 2 -20.39 -16.08 36.24
CA ARG A 2 -21.22 -15.74 35.06
C ARG A 2 -20.95 -14.37 34.42
N SER A 3 -20.63 -13.34 35.22
CA SER A 3 -20.39 -11.97 34.72
C SER A 3 -19.07 -11.84 33.93
N ILE A 4 -18.01 -12.51 34.39
CA ILE A 4 -16.68 -12.45 33.75
C ILE A 4 -16.75 -13.06 32.35
N THR A 5 -17.45 -14.19 32.19
CA THR A 5 -17.60 -14.85 30.89
C THR A 5 -18.28 -13.94 29.86
N TRP A 6 -19.31 -13.17 30.27
CA TRP A 6 -20.02 -12.26 29.36
C TRP A 6 -19.13 -11.08 28.93
N PHE A 7 -18.32 -10.55 29.83
CA PHE A 7 -17.36 -9.50 29.50
C PHE A 7 -16.33 -9.96 28.46
N ILE A 8 -15.76 -11.16 28.63
CA ILE A 8 -14.79 -11.72 27.67
C ILE A 8 -15.43 -11.93 26.29
N VAL A 9 -16.65 -12.48 26.23
CA VAL A 9 -17.37 -12.68 24.96
C VAL A 9 -17.61 -11.33 24.26
N PHE A 10 -18.06 -10.32 24.99
CA PHE A 10 -18.28 -8.98 24.43
C PHE A 10 -16.98 -8.36 23.89
N CYS A 11 -15.86 -8.50 24.61
CA CYS A 11 -14.56 -8.06 24.13
C CYS A 11 -14.16 -8.76 22.83
N VAL A 12 -14.30 -10.09 22.74
CA VAL A 12 -13.98 -10.86 21.53
C VAL A 12 -14.84 -10.40 20.35
N PHE A 13 -16.14 -10.16 20.54
CA PHE A 13 -17.01 -9.61 19.50
C PHE A 13 -16.58 -8.22 19.03
N MET A 14 -16.17 -7.34 19.93
CA MET A 14 -15.63 -6.01 19.56
C MET A 14 -14.34 -6.12 18.75
N PHE A 15 -13.43 -7.03 19.13
CA PHE A 15 -12.24 -7.31 18.33
C PHE A 15 -12.60 -7.83 16.93
N ILE A 16 -13.55 -8.76 16.81
CA ILE A 16 -14.00 -9.27 15.51
C ILE A 16 -14.62 -8.13 14.67
N ALA A 17 -15.49 -7.31 15.25
CA ALA A 17 -16.11 -6.18 14.57
C ALA A 17 -15.07 -5.13 14.09
N LEU A 18 -14.12 -4.77 14.96
CA LEU A 18 -13.02 -3.85 14.63
C LEU A 18 -12.08 -4.41 13.56
N ASN A 19 -11.84 -5.72 13.55
CA ASN A 19 -11.00 -6.34 12.52
C ASN A 19 -11.77 -6.59 11.21
N HIS A 20 -13.09 -6.81 11.25
CA HIS A 20 -13.92 -6.98 10.04
C HIS A 20 -13.93 -5.72 9.17
N VAL A 21 -13.84 -4.52 9.76
CA VAL A 21 -13.82 -3.26 9.01
C VAL A 21 -12.46 -2.90 8.40
N LYS A 22 -11.37 -3.53 8.83
CA LYS A 22 -10.02 -3.18 8.34
C LYS A 22 -9.69 -3.78 6.95
N GLY A 23 -10.61 -4.54 6.36
CA GLY A 23 -10.37 -5.29 5.13
C GLY A 23 -10.94 -4.73 3.83
N GLN A 24 -11.71 -3.63 3.85
CA GLN A 24 -12.50 -3.22 2.67
C GLN A 24 -12.32 -1.79 2.18
N VAL A 25 -11.19 -1.14 2.50
CA VAL A 25 -10.75 -0.05 1.62
C VAL A 25 -10.19 -0.71 0.37
N LYS A 26 -11.08 -1.10 -0.56
CA LYS A 26 -10.69 -1.23 -1.96
C LYS A 26 -10.03 0.11 -2.30
N PRO A 27 -8.72 0.15 -2.60
CA PRO A 27 -8.12 1.41 -2.98
C PRO A 27 -8.94 1.94 -4.16
N THR A 28 -9.42 3.18 -4.08
CA THR A 28 -10.27 3.82 -5.12
C THR A 28 -9.50 4.05 -6.43
N GLY A 29 -8.36 3.39 -6.60
CA GLY A 29 -7.55 3.34 -7.80
C GLY A 29 -6.55 2.20 -7.71
N CYS A 30 -6.25 1.62 -8.87
CA CYS A 30 -5.26 0.55 -9.00
C CYS A 30 -3.90 1.04 -8.48
N GLN A 31 -3.36 0.37 -7.46
CA GLN A 31 -1.99 0.58 -6.99
C GLN A 31 -1.10 -0.53 -7.54
N GLY A 32 -0.11 -0.16 -8.35
CA GLY A 32 0.94 -1.05 -8.82
C GLY A 32 2.22 -0.75 -8.07
N GLY A 33 2.81 -1.76 -7.42
CA GLY A 33 4.02 -1.63 -6.64
C GLY A 33 5.13 -2.57 -7.11
N GLN A 34 6.33 -2.06 -7.38
CA GLN A 34 7.48 -2.90 -7.73
C GLN A 34 8.77 -2.29 -7.18
N ARG A 35 9.73 -3.16 -6.85
CA ARG A 35 11.07 -2.77 -6.38
C ARG A 35 12.06 -2.74 -7.53
N TYR A 36 12.95 -1.76 -7.50
CA TYR A 36 14.01 -1.56 -8.47
C TYR A 36 15.34 -1.33 -7.78
N ARG A 37 16.43 -1.65 -8.47
CA ARG A 37 17.79 -1.42 -7.98
C ARG A 37 18.15 0.06 -8.18
N GLY A 38 18.73 0.69 -7.16
CA GLY A 38 19.04 2.11 -7.15
C GLY A 38 18.30 2.86 -6.05
N LYS A 39 18.45 4.18 -6.03
CA LYS A 39 17.79 5.08 -5.07
C LYS A 39 16.76 5.96 -5.77
N CYS A 40 15.77 6.45 -5.03
CA CYS A 40 14.77 7.38 -5.52
C CYS A 40 15.37 8.68 -6.09
N GLY A 41 16.45 9.18 -5.46
CA GLY A 41 17.08 10.45 -5.82
C GLY A 41 16.16 11.65 -5.58
N THR A 42 16.48 12.79 -6.19
CA THR A 42 15.76 14.06 -5.98
C THR A 42 14.32 14.06 -6.51
N ASN A 43 14.01 13.20 -7.49
CA ASN A 43 12.69 13.12 -8.10
C ASN A 43 12.24 11.66 -8.26
N GLY A 44 11.99 11.01 -7.13
CA GLY A 44 11.61 9.60 -7.07
C GLY A 44 10.38 9.25 -7.92
N THR A 45 9.42 10.16 -8.08
CA THR A 45 8.26 9.96 -8.96
C THR A 45 8.69 9.75 -10.42
N LYS A 46 9.60 10.56 -10.95
CA LYS A 46 10.12 10.38 -12.32
C LYS A 46 10.91 9.09 -12.47
N THR A 47 11.72 8.74 -11.46
CA THR A 47 12.46 7.48 -11.42
C THR A 47 11.50 6.30 -11.53
N CYS A 48 10.45 6.27 -10.72
CA CYS A 48 9.44 5.21 -10.75
C CYS A 48 8.68 5.13 -12.07
N VAL A 49 8.27 6.27 -12.64
CA VAL A 49 7.58 6.30 -13.94
C VAL A 49 8.47 5.73 -15.06
N LYS A 50 9.77 6.01 -15.02
CA LYS A 50 10.76 5.49 -15.95
C LYS A 50 10.96 3.98 -15.77
N ASP A 51 11.19 3.53 -14.54
CA ASP A 51 11.52 2.13 -14.22
C ASP A 51 10.35 1.19 -14.47
N MET A 52 9.13 1.60 -14.13
CA MET A 52 7.92 0.81 -14.36
C MET A 52 7.45 0.84 -15.83
N MET A 53 8.13 1.55 -16.73
CA MET A 53 7.70 1.72 -18.13
C MET A 53 6.21 2.11 -18.23
N LEU A 54 5.78 3.06 -17.38
CA LEU A 54 4.39 3.50 -17.29
C LEU A 54 3.87 4.46 -18.39
N PRO A 55 4.64 5.03 -19.35
CA PRO A 55 4.14 6.17 -20.12
C PRO A 55 2.93 5.87 -21.01
N LYS A 56 2.57 4.59 -21.23
CA LYS A 56 1.42 4.20 -22.06
C LYS A 56 0.23 3.62 -21.29
N LEU A 57 0.44 2.82 -20.24
CA LEU A 57 -0.67 2.05 -19.64
C LEU A 57 -1.43 2.80 -18.55
N PHE A 58 -0.78 3.73 -17.87
CA PHE A 58 -1.39 4.43 -16.76
C PHE A 58 -1.19 5.93 -16.95
N LYS A 59 -2.30 6.68 -17.05
CA LYS A 59 -2.31 8.07 -16.59
C LYS A 59 -2.11 8.04 -15.06
N THR A 60 -0.92 7.68 -14.60
CA THR A 60 -0.56 7.65 -13.19
C THR A 60 -0.68 9.07 -12.67
N LYS A 61 -1.63 9.28 -11.75
CA LYS A 61 -1.79 10.60 -11.11
C LYS A 61 -0.64 10.88 -10.15
N ARG A 62 -0.09 9.81 -9.55
CA ARG A 62 0.93 9.90 -8.52
C ARG A 62 1.74 8.61 -8.48
N CYS A 63 3.07 8.75 -8.39
CA CYS A 63 3.97 7.66 -8.03
C CYS A 63 4.81 8.11 -6.84
N ASP A 64 4.79 7.32 -5.78
CA ASP A 64 5.63 7.50 -4.61
C ASP A 64 6.84 6.55 -4.72
N CYS A 65 8.00 7.04 -4.30
CA CYS A 65 9.23 6.29 -4.28
C CYS A 65 9.76 6.24 -2.84
N GLN A 66 10.13 5.04 -2.37
CA GLN A 66 10.71 4.84 -1.06
C GLN A 66 12.04 4.10 -1.17
N ASP A 67 13.12 4.69 -0.67
CA ASP A 67 14.38 3.98 -0.53
C ASP A 67 14.24 2.88 0.52
N MET A 68 14.64 1.66 0.16
CA MET A 68 14.60 0.54 1.07
C MET A 68 15.81 0.57 2.02
N LEU A 69 15.56 0.21 3.28
CA LEU A 69 16.57 0.12 4.34
C LEU A 69 16.87 -1.35 4.68
N GLY A 70 17.93 -1.60 5.46
CA GLY A 70 18.31 -2.94 5.90
C GLY A 70 18.86 -3.81 4.75
N THR A 71 18.40 -5.05 4.65
CA THR A 71 18.85 -6.04 3.65
C THR A 71 18.64 -5.58 2.20
N PHE A 72 17.67 -4.70 1.96
CA PHE A 72 17.38 -4.14 0.65
C PHE A 72 18.01 -2.76 0.43
N LYS A 73 18.99 -2.37 1.25
CA LYS A 73 19.73 -1.10 1.08
C LYS A 73 20.30 -1.00 -0.34
N GLY A 74 19.99 0.10 -1.02
CA GLY A 74 20.36 0.32 -2.43
C GLY A 74 19.30 -0.15 -3.43
N TRP A 75 18.13 -0.56 -2.94
CA TRP A 75 16.91 -0.70 -3.72
C TRP A 75 15.93 0.40 -3.33
N HIS A 76 14.98 0.66 -4.20
CA HIS A 76 13.83 1.51 -3.91
C HIS A 76 12.54 0.80 -4.31
N PHE A 77 11.46 1.12 -3.60
CA PHE A 77 10.11 0.67 -3.90
C PHE A 77 9.34 1.79 -4.58
N CYS A 78 8.73 1.48 -5.70
CA CYS A 78 7.84 2.38 -6.41
C CYS A 78 6.41 1.94 -6.21
N THR A 79 5.55 2.85 -5.76
CA THR A 79 4.10 2.65 -5.68
C THR A 79 3.42 3.68 -6.57
N CYS A 80 2.73 3.23 -7.60
CA CYS A 80 2.04 4.09 -8.54
C CYS A 80 0.53 3.90 -8.44
N TYR A 81 -0.20 5.01 -8.34
CA TYR A 81 -1.65 5.04 -8.24
C TYR A 81 -2.23 5.46 -9.58
N SER A 82 -3.06 4.59 -10.14
CA SER A 82 -3.88 4.96 -11.29
C SER A 82 -5.05 5.81 -10.83
N GLY A 83 -5.44 6.78 -11.66
CA GLY A 83 -6.74 7.42 -11.53
C GLY A 83 -7.86 6.65 -12.23
N ARG A 84 -7.64 5.37 -12.63
CA ARG A 84 -8.64 4.61 -13.37
C ARG A 84 -9.58 3.95 -12.36
N PRO A 85 -10.89 4.28 -12.38
CA PRO A 85 -11.84 3.54 -11.56
C PRO A 85 -11.94 2.11 -12.08
N GLY A 86 -11.87 1.11 -11.20
CA GLY A 86 -12.19 -0.28 -11.52
C GLY A 86 -11.01 -1.20 -11.87
N CYS A 87 -9.78 -0.80 -11.58
CA CYS A 87 -8.80 -1.75 -11.07
C CYS A 87 -8.41 -1.34 -9.64
#